data_AF-A0A1H6W5F4-F1
#
_entry.id   AF-A0A1H6W5F4-F1
#
_cell.length_a   1.000
_cell.length_b   1.000
_cell.length_c   1.000
_cell.angle_alpha   90.00
_cell.angle_beta   90.00
_cell.angle_gamma   90.00
#
_symmetry.space_group_name_H-M   'P 1'
#
loop_
_entity.id
_entity.type
_entity.pdbx_description
1 polymer ?
#
loop_
_entity_poly.entity_id
_entity_poly.type
_entity_poly.pdbx_seq_one_letter_code
_entity_poly.pdbx_strand_id
1 'polypeptide(L)' 'NNNPVFKKYYLLKISQGKGHRCAQGHCIRKLLRVIYHLLETGQSFDPALLR' A
#
# COMPACT_ATOMS: atom_id res chain seq x y z
N ASN A 1 3.57 -11.57 -6.06
CA ASN A 1 3.89 -11.96 -4.67
C ASN A 1 5.08 -11.14 -4.16
N ASN A 2 5.13 -9.82 -4.43
CA ASN A 2 6.43 -9.14 -4.61
C ASN A 2 6.67 -7.91 -3.69
N ASN A 3 5.77 -7.59 -2.75
CA ASN A 3 6.04 -6.60 -1.70
C ASN A 3 5.35 -7.02 -0.38
N PRO A 4 6.11 -7.33 0.69
CA PRO A 4 5.56 -7.87 1.93
C PRO A 4 4.69 -6.87 2.69
N VAL A 5 4.94 -5.56 2.57
CA VAL A 5 4.17 -4.51 3.26
C VAL A 5 2.75 -4.43 2.71
N PHE A 6 2.61 -4.35 1.38
CA PHE A 6 1.28 -4.33 0.75
C PHE A 6 0.56 -5.68 0.89
N LYS A 7 1.28 -6.81 0.91
CA LYS A 7 0.68 -8.12 1.20
C LYS A 7 0.12 -8.19 2.62
N LYS A 8 0.89 -7.74 3.62
CA LYS A 8 0.44 -7.67 5.03
C LYS A 8 -0.76 -6.74 5.17
N TYR A 9 -0.71 -5.56 4.52
CA TYR A 9 -1.81 -4.61 4.53
C TYR A 9 -3.08 -5.17 3.85
N TYR A 10 -2.93 -5.87 2.73
CA TYR A 10 -4.02 -6.59 2.07
C TYR A 10 -4.65 -7.64 2.99
N LEU A 11 -3.83 -8.51 3.59
CA LEU A 11 -4.30 -9.55 4.51
C LEU A 11 -5.00 -8.96 5.73
N LEU A 12 -4.50 -7.83 6.25
CA LEU A 12 -5.19 -7.07 7.30
C LEU A 12 -6.58 -6.60 6.86
N LYS A 13 -6.75 -6.14 5.61
CA LYS A 13 -8.07 -5.75 5.11
C LYS A 13 -9.01 -6.95 4.96
N ILE A 14 -8.48 -8.10 4.53
CA ILE A 14 -9.25 -9.35 4.51
C ILE A 14 -9.67 -9.76 5.93
N SER A 15 -8.77 -9.71 6.92
CA SER A 15 -9.10 -10.06 8.31
C SER A 15 -10.08 -9.09 8.97
N GLN A 16 -10.21 -7.87 8.43
CA GLN A 16 -11.22 -6.88 8.81
C GLN A 16 -12.58 -7.11 8.11
N GLY A 17 -12.78 -8.24 7.44
CA GLY A 17 -14.02 -8.60 6.76
C GLY A 17 -14.22 -7.90 5.41
N LYS A 18 -13.19 -7.25 4.83
CA LYS A 18 -13.31 -6.66 3.49
C LYS A 18 -13.19 -7.75 2.43
N GLY A 19 -14.08 -7.74 1.45
CA GLY A 19 -13.96 -8.58 0.26
C GLY A 19 -12.70 -8.25 -0.56
N HIS A 20 -12.23 -9.21 -1.36
CA HIS A 20 -10.98 -9.12 -2.11
C HIS A 20 -10.82 -7.82 -2.92
N ARG A 21 -11.83 -7.43 -3.70
CA ARG A 21 -11.81 -6.20 -4.52
C ARG A 21 -11.69 -4.94 -3.66
N CYS A 22 -12.37 -4.91 -2.51
CA CYS A 22 -12.28 -3.79 -1.58
C CYS A 22 -10.88 -3.71 -0.95
N ALA A 23 -10.33 -4.85 -0.51
CA ALA A 23 -8.99 -4.94 0.04
C ALA A 23 -7.89 -4.53 -0.96
N GLN A 24 -8.02 -4.94 -2.23
CA GLN A 24 -7.16 -4.49 -3.31
C GLN A 24 -7.29 -2.97 -3.53
N GLY A 25 -8.51 -2.44 -3.55
CA GLY A 25 -8.76 -0.99 -3.66
C GLY A 25 -8.14 -0.19 -2.51
N HIS A 26 -8.03 -0.76 -1.31
CA HIS A 26 -7.27 -0.16 -0.21
C HIS A 26 -5.76 -0.13 -0.48
N CYS A 27 -5.21 -1.20 -1.07
CA CYS A 27 -3.79 -1.26 -1.41
C CYS A 27 -3.42 -0.25 -2.49
N ILE A 28 -4.24 -0.13 -3.54
CA ILE A 28 -4.02 0.84 -4.63
C ILE A 28 -4.11 2.28 -4.10
N ARG A 29 -5.09 2.62 -3.25
CA ARG A 29 -5.15 3.95 -2.63
C ARG A 29 -3.91 4.26 -1.78
N LYS A 30 -3.40 3.27 -1.04
CA LYS A 30 -2.17 3.43 -0.26
C LYS A 30 -0.96 3.65 -1.18
N LEU A 31 -0.85 2.90 -2.28
CA LEU A 31 0.20 3.07 -3.28
C LEU A 31 0.17 4.47 -3.93
N LEU A 32 -1.01 4.94 -4.33
CA LEU A 32 -1.16 6.28 -4.91
C LEU A 32 -0.71 7.38 -3.94
N ARG A 33 -0.99 7.25 -2.63
CA ARG A 33 -0.50 8.21 -1.62
C ARG A 33 1.02 8.22 -1.50
N VAL A 34 1.67 7.05 -1.58
CA VAL A 34 3.14 6.97 -1.56
C VAL A 34 3.73 7.64 -2.79
N ILE A 35 3.22 7.33 -3.99
CA ILE A 35 3.70 7.94 -5.24
C ILE A 35 3.53 9.45 -5.19
N TYR A 36 2.35 9.93 -4.76
CA TYR A 36 2.07 11.35 -4.63
C TYR A 36 3.07 12.04 -3.69
N HIS A 37 3.29 11.47 -2.50
CA HIS A 37 4.22 12.03 -1.52
C HIS A 37 5.65 12.11 -2.07
N LEU A 38 6.14 11.04 -2.72
CA LEU A 38 7.49 11.03 -3.30
C LEU A 38 7.67 12.12 -4.35
N LEU A 39 6.66 12.32 -5.21
CA LEU A 39 6.68 13.36 -6.23
C LEU A 39 6.61 14.76 -5.60
N GLU A 40 5.75 14.95 -4.60
CA GLU A 40 5.58 16.21 -3.89
C GLU A 40 6.87 16.62 -3.15
N THR A 41 7.58 15.68 -2.53
CA THR A 41 8.81 15.95 -1.78
C THR A 41 10.09 15.81 -2.60
N GLY A 42 10.00 15.42 -3.87
CA GLY A 42 11.15 15.11 -4.72
C GLY A 42 12.03 13.97 -4.18
N GLN A 43 11.46 13.08 -3.37
CA GLN A 43 12.20 11.98 -2.73
C GLN A 43 12.22 10.76 -3.62
N SER A 44 13.34 10.04 -3.60
CA SER A 44 13.42 8.71 -4.19
C SER A 44 12.73 7.68 -3.28
N PHE A 45 12.17 6.63 -3.89
CA PHE A 45 11.54 5.57 -3.12
C PHE A 45 12.57 4.80 -2.28
N ASP A 46 12.37 4.77 -0.97
CA ASP A 46 13.10 3.90 -0.03
C ASP A 46 12.14 2.85 0.57
N PRO A 47 12.34 1.55 0.29
CA PRO A 47 11.55 0.48 0.88
C PRO A 47 11.52 0.46 2.42
N ALA A 48 12.57 0.96 3.09
CA ALA A 48 12.64 1.00 4.55
C ALA A 48 11.64 1.99 5.16
N LEU A 49 11.23 2.99 4.38
CA LEU A 49 10.24 4.01 4.79
C LEU A 49 8.79 3.59 4.52
N LEU A 50 8.56 2.49 3.79
CA LEU A 50 7.23 2.01 3.47
C LEU A 50 6.58 1.31 4.69
N ARG A 51 5.60 1.97 5.33
CA ARG A 51 4.85 1.46 6.50
C ARG A 51 3.35 1.38 6.24
#